data_AF-A0A4R1ZQQ1-F1
#
_entry.id   AF-A0A4R1ZQQ1-F1
#
_cell.length_a   1.000
_cell.length_b   1.000
_cell.length_c   1.000
_cell.angle_alpha   90.00
_cell.angle_beta   90.00
_cell.angle_gamma   90.00
#
_symmetry.space_group_name_H-M   'P 1'
#
loop_
_entity.id
_entity.type
_entity.pdbx_description
1 polymer ?
#
loop_
_entity_poly.entity_id
_entity_poly.type
_entity_poly.pdbx_seq_one_letter_code
_entity_poly.pdbx_strand_id
1 'polypeptide(L)'
;MLMSRWKAVVPLLIGCLFTFAITGYAASQAAYEEAEQSWAAPALKEWLDLGWLQGYPDGTIKPEMPVNRAEMVSMINRAFELSDAAPFFYQDVRTSDWFYTEIGKAVQAGYIPEGGNGKIRPGQIITREEAALMLATLVQLELPREQDSPFKDNDRIQEASRGAVANLAEKGIVQGYPDDTFRPAEPVTRASAVSMIDRLLKSGIVNRTYSAPGTYGLESAVETVYGDVTIAAPDITLRNLHIKGDLIIKSGSEGYRLIDVVVDGDTIG
;
A
#
# COMPACT_ATOMS: atom_id res chain seq x y z
N MET A 1 40.41 -61.75 -23.57
CA MET A 1 39.50 -61.42 -24.69
C MET A 1 38.15 -61.99 -24.33
N LEU A 2 37.05 -61.28 -24.04
CA LEU A 2 36.57 -59.95 -24.39
C LEU A 2 35.91 -59.32 -23.14
N MET A 3 36.20 -58.05 -22.84
CA MET A 3 35.41 -57.25 -21.90
C MET A 3 34.22 -56.65 -22.64
N SER A 4 33.01 -56.88 -22.14
CA SER A 4 31.78 -56.27 -22.67
C SER A 4 31.72 -54.80 -22.23
N ARG A 5 31.67 -53.89 -23.22
CA ARG A 5 31.46 -52.45 -23.00
C ARG A 5 29.98 -52.16 -23.16
N TRP A 6 29.25 -52.02 -22.06
CA TRP A 6 27.93 -51.39 -22.09
C TRP A 6 28.11 -49.88 -22.26
N LYS A 7 27.68 -49.35 -23.41
CA LYS A 7 27.49 -47.91 -23.58
C LYS A 7 26.10 -47.59 -23.02
N ALA A 8 26.06 -47.01 -21.82
CA ALA A 8 24.85 -46.38 -21.31
C ALA A 8 24.55 -45.15 -22.18
N VAL A 9 23.42 -45.16 -22.87
CA VAL A 9 22.88 -43.99 -23.57
C VAL A 9 22.16 -43.16 -22.51
N VAL A 10 22.74 -42.02 -22.15
CA VAL A 10 22.07 -41.02 -21.31
C VAL A 10 21.09 -40.27 -22.22
N PRO A 11 19.76 -40.30 -21.98
CA PRO A 11 18.86 -39.42 -22.69
C PRO A 11 19.07 -38.00 -22.16
N LEU A 12 19.43 -37.10 -23.06
CA LEU A 12 19.50 -35.67 -22.84
C LEU A 12 18.08 -35.18 -22.50
N LEU A 13 17.78 -35.04 -21.20
CA LEU A 13 16.59 -34.34 -20.72
C LEU A 13 16.73 -32.88 -21.13
N ILE A 14 16.01 -32.49 -22.18
CA ILE A 14 15.73 -31.09 -22.50
C ILE A 14 14.94 -30.55 -21.32
N GLY A 15 15.65 -29.89 -20.40
CA GLY A 15 15.02 -29.12 -19.34
C GLY A 15 14.19 -28.03 -19.99
N CYS A 16 12.86 -28.18 -19.95
CA CYS A 16 11.93 -27.08 -20.13
C CYS A 16 12.34 -26.00 -19.12
N LEU A 17 13.01 -24.95 -19.58
CA LEU A 17 13.03 -23.68 -18.88
C LEU A 17 11.57 -23.28 -18.71
N PHE A 18 11.03 -23.46 -17.51
CA PHE A 18 9.90 -22.67 -17.06
C PHE A 18 10.42 -21.23 -17.02
N THR A 19 10.26 -20.51 -18.13
CA THR A 19 10.26 -19.05 -18.05
C THR A 19 9.02 -18.70 -17.24
N PHE A 20 9.22 -18.50 -15.94
CA PHE A 20 8.34 -17.65 -15.17
C PHE A 20 8.41 -16.29 -15.88
N ALA A 21 7.49 -16.06 -16.81
CA ALA A 21 7.26 -14.72 -17.30
C ALA A 21 6.80 -13.96 -16.06
N ILE A 22 7.71 -13.15 -15.50
CA ILE A 22 7.32 -12.07 -14.61
C ILE A 22 6.41 -11.23 -15.48
N THR A 23 5.10 -11.44 -15.39
CA THR A 23 4.12 -10.57 -16.03
C THR A 23 4.18 -9.27 -15.26
N GLY A 24 5.16 -8.42 -15.60
CA GLY A 24 5.13 -7.02 -15.23
C GLY A 24 3.82 -6.48 -15.76
N TYR A 25 2.93 -6.06 -14.87
CA TYR A 25 1.71 -5.38 -15.26
C TYR A 25 2.12 -4.00 -15.80
N ALA A 26 2.28 -3.90 -17.11
CA ALA A 26 2.42 -2.61 -17.76
C ALA A 26 1.02 -2.00 -17.91
N ALA A 27 0.80 -0.83 -17.32
CA ALA A 27 -0.44 -0.10 -17.48
C ALA A 27 -0.72 0.20 -18.97
N SER A 28 -2.00 0.19 -19.35
CA SER A 28 -2.39 0.42 -20.75
C SER A 28 -2.15 1.88 -21.16
N GLN A 29 -2.02 2.14 -22.46
CA GLN A 29 -1.97 3.51 -22.97
C GLN A 29 -3.19 4.34 -22.53
N ALA A 30 -4.39 3.75 -22.56
CA ALA A 30 -5.61 4.41 -22.13
C ALA A 30 -5.57 4.80 -20.64
N ALA A 31 -4.96 3.97 -19.79
CA ALA A 31 -4.79 4.28 -18.37
C ALA A 31 -3.90 5.52 -18.16
N TYR A 32 -2.79 5.64 -18.90
CA TYR A 32 -1.93 6.82 -18.82
C TYR A 32 -2.61 8.08 -19.38
N GLU A 33 -3.39 7.96 -20.45
CA GLU A 33 -4.15 9.08 -21.02
C GLU A 33 -5.20 9.60 -20.03
N GLU A 34 -5.94 8.71 -19.36
CA GLU A 34 -6.89 9.10 -18.31
C GLU A 34 -6.19 9.70 -17.09
N ALA A 35 -5.01 9.17 -16.71
CA ALA A 35 -4.22 9.73 -15.63
C ALA A 35 -3.78 11.16 -15.94
N GLU A 36 -3.26 11.41 -17.15
CA GLU A 36 -2.79 12.73 -17.60
C GLU A 36 -3.89 13.80 -17.57
N GLN A 37 -5.13 13.41 -17.87
CA GLN A 37 -6.28 14.32 -17.90
C GLN A 37 -6.88 14.59 -16.51
N SER A 38 -6.51 13.80 -15.49
CA SER A 38 -7.03 13.96 -14.14
C SER A 38 -6.26 15.04 -13.37
N TRP A 39 -6.95 15.71 -12.44
CA TRP A 39 -6.31 16.62 -11.48
C TRP A 39 -5.27 15.90 -10.60
N ALA A 40 -5.37 14.58 -10.45
CA ALA A 40 -4.46 13.74 -9.69
C ALA A 40 -3.34 13.13 -10.55
N ALA A 41 -3.06 13.69 -11.74
CA ALA A 41 -2.11 13.13 -12.70
C ALA A 41 -0.75 12.71 -12.11
N PRO A 42 -0.07 13.51 -11.25
CA PRO A 42 1.22 13.10 -10.70
C PRO A 42 1.15 11.78 -9.92
N ALA A 43 0.18 11.67 -9.01
CA ALA A 43 0.02 10.48 -8.17
C ALA A 43 -0.49 9.27 -8.98
N LEU A 44 -1.43 9.48 -9.90
CA LEU A 44 -1.97 8.39 -10.73
C LEU A 44 -0.89 7.77 -11.62
N LYS A 45 -0.06 8.60 -12.27
CA LYS A 45 1.02 8.11 -13.15
C LYS A 45 2.10 7.38 -12.35
N GLU A 46 2.52 7.95 -11.22
CA GLU A 46 3.46 7.29 -10.32
C GLU A 46 2.94 5.93 -9.85
N TRP A 47 1.67 5.84 -9.44
CA TRP A 47 1.09 4.58 -8.99
C TRP A 47 0.90 3.56 -10.11
N LEU A 48 0.72 4.00 -11.37
CA LEU A 48 0.74 3.11 -12.53
C LEU A 48 2.14 2.55 -12.76
N ASP A 49 3.18 3.40 -12.68
CA ASP A 49 4.58 3.01 -12.84
C ASP A 49 5.02 2.02 -11.74
N LEU A 50 4.56 2.22 -10.50
CA LEU A 50 4.82 1.35 -9.35
C LEU A 50 3.94 0.08 -9.33
N GLY A 51 2.93 0.00 -10.19
CA GLY A 51 1.96 -1.12 -10.20
C GLY A 51 0.99 -1.13 -9.00
N TRP A 52 0.96 -0.07 -8.20
CA TRP A 52 0.03 0.11 -7.08
C TRP A 52 -1.39 0.43 -7.56
N LEU A 53 -1.50 1.16 -8.68
CA LEU A 53 -2.76 1.37 -9.37
C LEU A 53 -2.86 0.42 -10.56
N GLN A 54 -3.83 -0.49 -10.48
CA GLN A 54 -4.19 -1.35 -11.60
C GLN A 54 -5.48 -0.84 -12.25
N GLY A 55 -5.52 -0.91 -13.58
CA GLY A 55 -6.70 -0.59 -14.37
C GLY A 55 -7.75 -1.69 -14.34
N TYR A 56 -8.93 -1.38 -14.87
CA TYR A 56 -10.00 -2.32 -15.12
C TYR A 56 -9.66 -3.25 -16.30
N PRO A 57 -10.39 -4.38 -16.47
CA PRO A 57 -10.16 -5.29 -17.61
C PRO A 57 -10.31 -4.64 -19.00
N ASP A 58 -11.01 -3.51 -19.09
CA ASP A 58 -11.14 -2.71 -20.31
C ASP A 58 -9.93 -1.80 -20.59
N GLY A 59 -8.91 -1.84 -19.72
CA GLY A 59 -7.67 -1.07 -19.85
C GLY A 59 -7.73 0.33 -19.23
N THR A 60 -8.88 0.79 -18.76
CA THR A 60 -9.04 2.13 -18.17
C THR A 60 -8.72 2.15 -16.67
N ILE A 61 -8.56 3.33 -16.07
CA ILE A 61 -8.46 3.50 -14.61
C ILE A 61 -9.66 4.23 -14.02
N LYS A 62 -10.46 4.95 -14.83
CA LYS A 62 -11.70 5.63 -14.42
C LYS A 62 -11.51 6.53 -13.19
N PRO A 63 -10.66 7.58 -13.25
CA PRO A 63 -10.24 8.36 -12.09
C PRO A 63 -11.41 8.99 -11.31
N GLU A 64 -12.46 9.41 -12.01
CA GLU A 64 -13.62 10.09 -11.44
C GLU A 64 -14.73 9.13 -10.95
N MET A 65 -14.57 7.81 -11.13
CA MET A 65 -15.55 6.85 -10.66
C MET A 65 -15.41 6.59 -9.16
N PRO A 66 -16.53 6.51 -8.41
CA PRO A 66 -16.51 6.07 -7.03
C PRO A 66 -15.92 4.67 -6.86
N VAL A 67 -15.11 4.47 -5.81
CA VAL A 67 -14.57 3.15 -5.47
C VAL A 67 -15.40 2.48 -4.38
N ASN A 68 -15.48 1.15 -4.46
CA ASN A 68 -16.03 0.35 -3.38
C ASN A 68 -14.97 0.04 -2.30
N ARG A 69 -15.42 -0.49 -1.16
CA ARG A 69 -14.55 -0.81 -0.03
C ARG A 69 -13.46 -1.83 -0.40
N ALA A 70 -13.78 -2.86 -1.17
CA ALA A 70 -12.78 -3.85 -1.60
C ALA A 70 -11.69 -3.22 -2.49
N GLU A 71 -12.05 -2.30 -3.38
CA GLU A 71 -11.09 -1.55 -4.20
C GLU A 71 -10.20 -0.65 -3.33
N MET A 72 -10.77 0.07 -2.34
CA MET A 72 -9.99 0.88 -1.38
C MET A 72 -8.99 0.02 -0.61
N VAL A 73 -9.44 -1.11 -0.05
CA VAL A 73 -8.57 -2.07 0.67
C VAL A 73 -7.42 -2.54 -0.23
N SER A 74 -7.73 -2.88 -1.48
CA SER A 74 -6.73 -3.41 -2.40
C SER A 74 -5.72 -2.33 -2.83
N MET A 75 -6.12 -1.06 -2.91
CA MET A 75 -5.21 0.06 -3.16
C MET A 75 -4.31 0.31 -1.94
N ILE A 76 -4.87 0.30 -0.73
CA ILE A 76 -4.09 0.42 0.52
C ILE A 76 -3.06 -0.71 0.62
N ASN A 77 -3.48 -1.97 0.47
CA ASN A 77 -2.59 -3.12 0.61
C ASN A 77 -1.43 -3.08 -0.39
N ARG A 78 -1.65 -2.69 -1.65
CA ARG A 78 -0.57 -2.57 -2.63
C ARG A 78 0.38 -1.44 -2.28
N ALA A 79 -0.15 -0.26 -1.97
CA ALA A 79 0.63 0.92 -1.67
C ALA A 79 1.48 0.78 -0.40
N PHE A 80 1.01 -0.01 0.58
CA PHE A 80 1.71 -0.32 1.82
C PHE A 80 2.42 -1.69 1.81
N GLU A 81 2.43 -2.37 0.66
CA GLU A 81 3.09 -3.68 0.46
C GLU A 81 2.65 -4.76 1.47
N LEU A 82 1.40 -4.70 1.91
CA LEU A 82 0.83 -5.64 2.88
C LEU A 82 0.68 -7.02 2.22
N SER A 83 1.37 -8.00 2.79
CA SER A 83 1.47 -9.36 2.24
C SER A 83 0.95 -10.43 3.18
N ASP A 84 1.17 -10.29 4.48
CA ASP A 84 0.66 -11.20 5.50
C ASP A 84 -0.86 -11.10 5.62
N ALA A 85 -1.52 -12.24 5.80
CA ALA A 85 -2.97 -12.33 5.95
C ALA A 85 -3.36 -13.17 7.18
N ALA A 86 -4.36 -12.71 7.91
CA ALA A 86 -4.95 -13.42 9.04
C ALA A 86 -6.20 -14.19 8.60
N PRO A 87 -6.54 -15.31 9.26
CA PRO A 87 -7.89 -15.86 9.19
C PRO A 87 -8.93 -14.83 9.66
N PHE A 88 -10.11 -14.85 9.06
CA PHE A 88 -11.22 -13.98 9.43
C PHE A 88 -12.55 -14.64 9.09
N PHE A 89 -13.65 -14.08 9.58
CA PHE A 89 -14.99 -14.50 9.16
C PHE A 89 -15.94 -13.31 8.99
N TYR A 90 -16.39 -13.12 7.75
CA TYR A 90 -17.41 -12.15 7.36
C TYR A 90 -18.51 -12.84 6.56
N GLN A 91 -19.78 -12.56 6.86
CA GLN A 91 -20.92 -13.23 6.22
C GLN A 91 -21.03 -12.96 4.71
N ASP A 92 -20.43 -11.86 4.25
CA ASP A 92 -20.49 -11.36 2.88
C ASP A 92 -19.14 -11.44 2.15
N VAL A 93 -18.23 -12.30 2.63
CA VAL A 93 -16.93 -12.56 1.99
C VAL A 93 -16.73 -14.07 1.85
N ARG A 94 -16.57 -14.54 0.62
CA ARG A 94 -16.33 -15.95 0.26
C ARG A 94 -14.89 -16.14 -0.18
N THR A 95 -14.32 -17.33 0.05
CA THR A 95 -12.96 -17.68 -0.39
C THR A 95 -12.73 -17.58 -1.90
N SER A 96 -13.81 -17.62 -2.70
CA SER A 96 -13.78 -17.44 -4.15
C SER A 96 -13.81 -15.98 -4.60
N ASP A 97 -14.05 -15.02 -3.71
CA ASP A 97 -14.12 -13.61 -4.08
C ASP A 97 -12.72 -13.07 -4.37
N TRP A 98 -12.58 -12.25 -5.41
CA TRP A 98 -11.30 -11.70 -5.84
C TRP A 98 -10.60 -10.88 -4.75
N PHE A 99 -11.37 -10.32 -3.82
CA PHE A 99 -10.88 -9.52 -2.69
C PHE A 99 -10.65 -10.33 -1.41
N TYR A 100 -10.88 -11.66 -1.40
CA TYR A 100 -10.79 -12.47 -0.18
C TYR A 100 -9.45 -12.29 0.55
N THR A 101 -8.35 -12.47 -0.18
CA THR A 101 -6.99 -12.31 0.37
C THR A 101 -6.72 -10.87 0.80
N GLU A 102 -7.27 -9.89 0.10
CA GLU A 102 -7.10 -8.47 0.41
C GLU A 102 -7.77 -8.10 1.74
N ILE A 103 -8.92 -8.69 2.05
CA ILE A 103 -9.54 -8.55 3.39
C ILE A 103 -8.69 -9.20 4.47
N GLY A 104 -8.12 -10.39 4.22
CA GLY A 104 -7.25 -11.07 5.18
C GLY A 104 -6.00 -10.25 5.54
N LYS A 105 -5.41 -9.59 4.55
CA LYS A 105 -4.30 -8.63 4.76
C LYS A 105 -4.74 -7.42 5.57
N ALA A 106 -5.92 -6.88 5.28
CA ALA A 106 -6.44 -5.74 6.01
C ALA A 106 -6.74 -6.05 7.49
N VAL A 107 -7.22 -7.27 7.76
CA VAL A 107 -7.40 -7.79 9.13
C VAL A 107 -6.07 -7.95 9.83
N GLN A 108 -5.09 -8.58 9.17
CA GLN A 108 -3.74 -8.74 9.72
C GLN A 108 -3.08 -7.41 10.05
N ALA A 109 -3.26 -6.40 9.18
CA ALA A 109 -2.74 -5.06 9.38
C ALA A 109 -3.60 -4.21 10.35
N GLY A 110 -4.73 -4.73 10.83
CA GLY A 110 -5.54 -4.12 11.90
C GLY A 110 -6.40 -2.92 11.48
N TYR A 111 -6.39 -2.50 10.22
CA TYR A 111 -7.24 -1.38 9.75
C TYR A 111 -8.64 -1.81 9.31
N ILE A 112 -8.88 -3.13 9.30
CA ILE A 112 -10.21 -3.73 9.32
C ILE A 112 -10.25 -4.65 10.56
N PRO A 113 -11.31 -4.62 11.38
CA PRO A 113 -11.41 -5.49 12.54
C PRO A 113 -11.46 -6.97 12.14
N GLU A 114 -11.16 -7.90 13.04
CA GLU A 114 -11.18 -9.36 12.74
C GLU A 114 -12.57 -9.93 12.44
N GLY A 115 -13.63 -9.11 12.57
CA GLY A 115 -14.99 -9.48 12.18
C GLY A 115 -15.63 -10.46 13.16
N GLY A 116 -16.39 -9.93 14.13
CA GLY A 116 -17.25 -10.75 14.98
C GLY A 116 -18.57 -11.08 14.26
N ASN A 117 -18.59 -12.13 13.42
CA ASN A 117 -19.77 -12.58 12.66
C ASN A 117 -20.50 -11.47 11.86
N GLY A 118 -19.81 -10.39 11.50
CA GLY A 118 -20.39 -9.21 10.86
C GLY A 118 -20.42 -9.25 9.34
N LYS A 119 -20.73 -8.10 8.74
CA LYS A 119 -20.60 -7.83 7.31
C LYS A 119 -19.60 -6.71 7.11
N ILE A 120 -18.73 -6.83 6.11
CA ILE A 120 -17.78 -5.78 5.73
C ILE A 120 -18.29 -4.92 4.58
N ARG A 121 -19.28 -5.40 3.82
CA ARG A 121 -19.91 -4.75 2.66
C ARG A 121 -18.86 -4.39 1.59
N PRO A 122 -18.12 -5.38 1.04
CA PRO A 122 -16.99 -5.14 0.15
C PRO A 122 -17.36 -4.38 -1.12
N GLY A 123 -18.57 -4.62 -1.65
CA GLY A 123 -19.09 -3.92 -2.84
C GLY A 123 -19.76 -2.57 -2.57
N GLN A 124 -19.85 -2.12 -1.32
CA GLN A 124 -20.42 -0.80 -1.00
C GLN A 124 -19.43 0.30 -1.37
N ILE A 125 -19.92 1.36 -2.01
CA ILE A 125 -19.17 2.60 -2.25
C ILE A 125 -18.73 3.20 -0.92
N ILE A 126 -17.43 3.48 -0.80
CA ILE A 126 -16.86 4.02 0.43
C ILE A 126 -17.04 5.54 0.48
N THR A 127 -17.43 6.03 1.65
CA THR A 127 -17.53 7.47 1.92
C THR A 127 -16.19 8.07 2.32
N ARG A 128 -16.05 9.39 2.23
CA ARG A 128 -14.83 10.11 2.61
C ARG A 128 -14.45 9.91 4.07
N GLU A 129 -15.42 9.90 4.99
CA GLU A 129 -15.14 9.67 6.41
C GLU A 129 -14.70 8.23 6.71
N GLU A 130 -15.27 7.23 6.01
CA GLU A 130 -14.86 5.83 6.16
C GLU A 130 -13.45 5.59 5.62
N ALA A 131 -13.11 6.21 4.48
CA ALA A 131 -11.75 6.14 3.93
C ALA A 131 -10.74 6.80 4.89
N ALA A 132 -11.06 7.96 5.46
CA ALA A 132 -10.23 8.61 6.47
C ALA A 132 -10.03 7.72 7.70
N LEU A 133 -11.09 7.09 8.21
CA LEU A 133 -11.00 6.17 9.34
C LEU A 133 -10.09 4.96 9.05
N MET A 134 -10.21 4.34 7.87
CA MET A 134 -9.34 3.24 7.46
C MET A 134 -7.87 3.65 7.43
N LEU A 135 -7.57 4.80 6.84
CA LEU A 135 -6.20 5.32 6.74
C LEU A 135 -5.61 5.66 8.10
N ALA A 136 -6.37 6.33 8.97
CA ALA A 136 -5.89 6.69 10.30
C ALA A 136 -5.67 5.45 11.18
N THR A 137 -6.52 4.42 11.04
CA THR A 137 -6.37 3.15 11.78
C THR A 137 -5.15 2.37 11.31
N LEU A 138 -4.89 2.34 9.99
CA LEU A 138 -3.72 1.68 9.40
C LEU A 138 -2.40 2.18 10.01
N VAL A 139 -2.27 3.49 10.17
CA VAL A 139 -1.07 4.11 10.75
C VAL A 139 -1.18 4.32 12.26
N GLN A 140 -2.18 3.70 12.90
CA GLN A 140 -2.38 3.69 14.35
C GLN A 140 -2.38 5.09 14.99
N LEU A 141 -2.97 6.07 14.29
CA LEU A 141 -3.14 7.40 14.86
C LEU A 141 -4.08 7.35 16.07
N GLU A 142 -3.83 8.21 17.05
CA GLU A 142 -4.79 8.44 18.12
C GLU A 142 -6.07 9.03 17.51
N LEU A 143 -7.22 8.47 17.86
CA LEU A 143 -8.54 8.87 17.34
C LEU A 143 -9.42 9.44 18.46
N PRO A 144 -9.07 10.61 19.04
CA PRO A 144 -9.89 11.24 20.06
C PRO A 144 -11.26 11.60 19.48
N ARG A 145 -12.33 11.08 20.09
CA ARG A 145 -13.71 11.25 19.60
C ARG A 145 -14.21 12.69 19.69
N GLU A 146 -13.68 13.44 20.64
CA GLU A 146 -14.04 14.83 20.92
C GLU A 146 -13.19 15.85 20.15
N GLN A 147 -12.24 15.40 19.32
CA GLN A 147 -11.43 16.32 18.53
C GLN A 147 -12.21 16.76 17.29
N ASP A 148 -12.49 18.05 17.22
CA ASP A 148 -13.11 18.65 16.04
C ASP A 148 -12.11 18.79 14.90
N SER A 149 -12.60 18.54 13.69
CA SER A 149 -11.88 18.82 12.45
C SER A 149 -11.95 20.31 12.09
N PRO A 150 -11.04 20.84 11.25
CA PRO A 150 -11.05 22.25 10.83
C PRO A 150 -12.19 22.59 9.85
N PHE A 151 -13.08 21.65 9.52
CA PHE A 151 -14.09 21.80 8.47
C PHE A 151 -15.42 22.31 9.01
N LYS A 152 -16.13 23.12 8.21
CA LYS A 152 -17.42 23.73 8.59
C LYS A 152 -18.54 22.72 8.87
N ASP A 153 -18.47 21.56 8.23
CA ASP A 153 -19.44 20.47 8.35
C ASP A 153 -18.97 19.36 9.30
N ASN A 154 -18.12 19.70 10.29
CA ASN A 154 -17.65 18.80 11.33
C ASN A 154 -18.78 18.10 12.09
N ASP A 155 -19.90 18.79 12.29
CA ASP A 155 -21.11 18.25 12.93
C ASP A 155 -21.75 17.09 12.15
N ARG A 156 -21.49 17.00 10.84
CA ARG A 156 -21.97 15.92 9.96
C ARG A 156 -21.05 14.70 9.95
N ILE A 157 -19.87 14.76 10.59
CA ILE A 157 -18.94 13.65 10.70
C ILE A 157 -19.39 12.72 11.83
N GLN A 158 -19.48 11.43 11.54
CA GLN A 158 -19.82 10.42 12.55
C GLN A 158 -18.77 10.39 13.66
N GLU A 159 -19.21 10.24 14.92
CA GLU A 159 -18.34 10.24 16.11
C GLU A 159 -17.13 9.30 15.95
N ALA A 160 -17.34 8.12 15.36
CA ALA A 160 -16.29 7.13 15.13
C ALA A 160 -15.18 7.62 14.18
N SER A 161 -15.47 8.57 13.29
CA SER A 161 -14.54 9.08 12.28
C SER A 161 -13.98 10.46 12.61
N ARG A 162 -14.49 11.15 13.65
CA ARG A 162 -14.09 12.54 13.98
C ARG A 162 -12.59 12.68 14.23
N GLY A 163 -12.04 11.87 15.13
CA GLY A 163 -10.61 11.88 15.44
C GLY A 163 -9.74 11.56 14.21
N ALA A 164 -10.19 10.64 13.36
CA ALA A 164 -9.49 10.31 12.12
C ALA A 164 -9.45 11.49 11.14
N VAL A 165 -10.60 12.12 10.90
CA VAL A 165 -10.67 13.28 9.99
C VAL A 165 -9.87 14.46 10.55
N ALA A 166 -9.97 14.74 11.85
CA ALA A 166 -9.24 15.84 12.48
C ALA A 166 -7.72 15.66 12.35
N ASN A 167 -7.17 14.51 12.75
CA ASN A 167 -5.73 14.25 12.70
C ASN A 167 -5.21 14.23 11.25
N LEU A 168 -5.91 13.55 10.35
CA LEU A 168 -5.46 13.50 8.95
C LEU A 168 -5.55 14.87 8.26
N ALA A 169 -6.48 15.74 8.67
CA ALA A 169 -6.57 17.10 8.16
C ALA A 169 -5.44 18.00 8.68
N GLU A 170 -5.11 17.92 9.97
CA GLU A 170 -3.97 18.64 10.57
C GLU A 170 -2.65 18.27 9.88
N LYS A 171 -2.52 17.02 9.46
CA LYS A 171 -1.36 16.48 8.73
C LYS A 171 -1.42 16.71 7.22
N GLY A 172 -2.45 17.38 6.70
CA GLY A 172 -2.61 17.70 5.28
C GLY A 172 -2.91 16.52 4.35
N ILE A 173 -3.14 15.32 4.91
CA ILE A 173 -3.42 14.08 4.19
C ILE A 173 -4.85 14.13 3.64
N VAL A 174 -5.79 14.47 4.52
CA VAL A 174 -7.17 14.76 4.15
C VAL A 174 -7.32 16.26 3.93
N GLN A 175 -7.94 16.62 2.82
CA GLN A 175 -8.17 18.01 2.45
C GLN A 175 -9.65 18.24 2.20
N GLY A 176 -10.13 19.42 2.61
CA GLY A 176 -11.49 19.89 2.35
C GLY A 176 -11.62 20.48 0.95
N TYR A 177 -12.83 20.88 0.62
CA TYR A 177 -13.17 21.60 -0.60
C TYR A 177 -12.95 23.11 -0.43
N PRO A 178 -12.92 23.91 -1.52
CA PRO A 178 -12.74 25.36 -1.45
C PRO A 178 -13.79 26.13 -0.64
N ASP A 179 -14.90 25.49 -0.28
CA ASP A 179 -15.96 26.04 0.58
C ASP A 179 -15.73 25.79 2.09
N ASP A 180 -14.57 25.22 2.45
CA ASP A 180 -14.15 24.77 3.78
C ASP A 180 -14.96 23.57 4.33
N THR A 181 -15.57 22.77 3.45
CA THR A 181 -16.28 21.53 3.84
C THR A 181 -15.42 20.29 3.63
N PHE A 182 -15.65 19.25 4.44
CA PHE A 182 -15.08 17.92 4.27
C PHE A 182 -15.96 17.01 3.42
N ARG A 183 -17.28 17.14 3.54
CA ARG A 183 -18.30 16.30 2.88
C ARG A 183 -18.20 14.82 3.28
N PRO A 184 -18.39 14.47 4.57
CA PRO A 184 -18.07 13.15 5.11
C PRO A 184 -18.77 11.98 4.40
N ALA A 185 -20.03 12.17 4.00
CA ALA A 185 -20.85 11.15 3.36
C ALA A 185 -20.70 11.08 1.84
N GLU A 186 -19.92 11.98 1.21
CA GLU A 186 -19.70 11.90 -0.23
C GLU A 186 -18.84 10.68 -0.60
N PRO A 187 -19.12 10.03 -1.74
CA PRO A 187 -18.27 8.96 -2.26
C PRO A 187 -16.83 9.41 -2.53
N VAL A 188 -15.88 8.52 -2.28
CA VAL A 188 -14.49 8.70 -2.70
C VAL A 188 -14.33 8.25 -4.15
N THR A 189 -13.90 9.15 -5.03
CA THR A 189 -13.48 8.79 -6.40
C THR A 189 -12.14 8.08 -6.38
N ARG A 190 -11.83 7.30 -7.42
CA ARG A 190 -10.54 6.59 -7.50
C ARG A 190 -9.32 7.53 -7.43
N ALA A 191 -9.39 8.68 -8.11
CA ALA A 191 -8.37 9.74 -8.03
C ALA A 191 -8.22 10.28 -6.60
N SER A 192 -9.33 10.47 -5.89
CA SER A 192 -9.33 10.92 -4.50
C SER A 192 -8.71 9.87 -3.56
N ALA A 193 -9.06 8.58 -3.74
CA ALA A 193 -8.49 7.49 -2.96
C ALA A 193 -6.98 7.40 -3.15
N VAL A 194 -6.49 7.39 -4.39
CA VAL A 194 -5.05 7.40 -4.71
C VAL A 194 -4.37 8.60 -4.07
N SER A 195 -4.94 9.80 -4.22
CA SER A 195 -4.35 11.02 -3.64
C SER A 195 -4.30 11.01 -2.12
N MET A 196 -5.33 10.49 -1.44
CA MET A 196 -5.33 10.37 0.03
C MET A 196 -4.26 9.39 0.52
N ILE A 197 -4.14 8.24 -0.14
CA ILE A 197 -3.15 7.22 0.21
C ILE A 197 -1.73 7.71 -0.11
N ASP A 198 -1.53 8.34 -1.27
CA ASP A 198 -0.24 8.91 -1.70
C ASP A 198 0.28 9.96 -0.72
N ARG A 199 -0.60 10.88 -0.29
CA ARG A 199 -0.24 11.86 0.74
C ARG A 199 0.08 11.21 2.08
N LEU A 200 -0.64 10.14 2.46
CA LEU A 200 -0.34 9.42 3.69
C LEU A 200 1.06 8.79 3.62
N LEU A 201 1.42 8.13 2.52
CA LEU A 201 2.75 7.59 2.32
C LEU A 201 3.81 8.69 2.45
N LYS A 202 3.59 9.83 1.80
CA LYS A 202 4.51 10.99 1.78
C LYS A 202 4.45 11.88 3.02
N SER A 203 3.65 11.51 4.04
CA SER A 203 3.41 12.37 5.22
C SER A 203 4.54 12.35 6.26
N GLY A 204 5.48 11.40 6.15
CA GLY A 204 6.51 11.15 7.18
C GLY A 204 5.97 10.44 8.43
N ILE A 205 4.71 10.03 8.44
CA ILE A 205 4.12 9.21 9.54
C ILE A 205 4.44 7.73 9.33
N VAL A 206 4.52 7.32 8.07
CA VAL A 206 4.75 5.92 7.69
C VAL A 206 6.25 5.67 7.75
N ASN A 207 6.72 5.11 8.87
CA ASN A 207 8.13 4.78 9.07
C ASN A 207 8.34 3.27 8.96
N ARG A 208 9.45 2.86 8.35
CA ARG A 208 9.79 1.44 8.17
C ARG A 208 10.90 1.06 9.15
N THR A 209 10.67 0.04 9.97
CA THR A 209 11.70 -0.46 10.90
C THR A 209 12.10 -1.88 10.51
N TYR A 210 13.39 -2.09 10.27
CA TYR A 210 13.99 -3.41 10.07
C TYR A 210 14.60 -3.89 11.39
N SER A 211 14.00 -4.93 11.98
CA SER A 211 14.32 -5.42 13.33
C SER A 211 14.88 -6.84 13.35
N ALA A 212 15.27 -7.39 12.20
CA ALA A 212 15.88 -8.72 12.09
C ALA A 212 17.05 -8.70 11.10
N PRO A 213 18.10 -9.52 11.30
CA PRO A 213 19.18 -9.67 10.32
C PRO A 213 18.65 -10.10 8.95
N GLY A 214 19.28 -9.60 7.89
CA GLY A 214 18.88 -9.96 6.52
C GLY A 214 19.17 -8.88 5.49
N THR A 215 18.84 -9.18 4.23
CA THR A 215 18.94 -8.23 3.12
C THR A 215 17.55 -7.74 2.74
N TYR A 216 17.37 -6.43 2.73
CA TYR A 216 16.14 -5.74 2.39
C TYR A 216 16.35 -4.86 1.16
N GLY A 217 15.31 -4.76 0.33
CA GLY A 217 15.37 -4.09 -0.97
C GLY A 217 15.57 -5.06 -2.14
N LEU A 218 15.10 -4.62 -3.30
CA LEU A 218 15.07 -5.42 -4.53
C LEU A 218 16.49 -5.71 -5.04
N GLU A 219 16.65 -6.82 -5.77
CA GLU A 219 17.97 -7.23 -6.29
C GLU A 219 18.45 -6.38 -7.46
N SER A 220 17.52 -5.99 -8.34
CA SER A 220 17.84 -5.42 -9.65
C SER A 220 17.07 -4.15 -9.99
N ALA A 221 16.31 -3.60 -9.04
CA ALA A 221 15.51 -2.40 -9.22
C ALA A 221 15.64 -1.52 -7.98
N VAL A 222 15.50 -0.20 -8.16
CA VAL A 222 15.46 0.74 -7.04
C VAL A 222 14.05 0.77 -6.47
N GLU A 223 13.93 0.45 -5.19
CA GLU A 223 12.68 0.56 -4.43
C GLU A 223 12.63 1.93 -3.74
N THR A 224 11.54 2.68 -3.96
CA THR A 224 11.33 3.95 -3.26
C THR A 224 10.61 3.70 -1.95
N VAL A 225 11.21 4.13 -0.84
CA VAL A 225 10.63 4.01 0.51
C VAL A 225 10.28 5.40 1.00
N TYR A 226 9.00 5.62 1.30
CA TYR A 226 8.51 6.87 1.87
C TYR A 226 8.59 6.87 3.40
N GLY A 227 8.98 8.02 3.97
CA GLY A 227 9.18 8.20 5.41
C GLY A 227 10.52 7.69 5.92
N ASP A 228 10.68 7.69 7.24
CA ASP A 228 11.96 7.34 7.86
C ASP A 228 12.17 5.83 7.88
N VAL A 229 13.40 5.42 7.63
CA VAL A 229 13.83 4.03 7.73
C VAL A 229 14.68 3.85 8.97
N THR A 230 14.33 2.90 9.83
CA THR A 230 15.09 2.54 11.02
C THR A 230 15.74 1.17 10.86
N ILE A 231 17.06 1.09 11.01
CA ILE A 231 17.79 -0.15 11.25
C ILE A 231 17.86 -0.38 12.76
N ALA A 232 17.30 -1.50 13.23
CA ALA A 232 17.13 -1.79 14.66
C ALA A 232 17.70 -3.15 15.09
N ALA A 233 18.49 -3.81 14.24
CA ALA A 233 19.13 -5.08 14.52
C ALA A 233 20.49 -5.18 13.79
N PRO A 234 21.41 -6.04 14.26
CA PRO A 234 22.70 -6.24 13.59
C PRO A 234 22.53 -6.99 12.25
N ASP A 235 23.58 -6.95 11.43
CA ASP A 235 23.69 -7.69 10.17
C ASP A 235 22.56 -7.42 9.15
N ILE A 236 22.03 -6.20 9.16
CA ILE A 236 21.04 -5.72 8.18
C ILE A 236 21.76 -5.14 6.97
N THR A 237 21.44 -5.64 5.77
CA THR A 237 21.84 -5.04 4.51
C THR A 237 20.63 -4.36 3.87
N LEU A 238 20.67 -3.05 3.69
CA LEU A 238 19.74 -2.35 2.80
C LEU A 238 20.38 -2.24 1.41
N ARG A 239 19.63 -2.59 0.37
CA ARG A 239 20.12 -2.49 -1.01
C ARG A 239 19.13 -1.85 -1.98
N ASN A 240 19.63 -1.11 -2.97
CA ASN A 240 18.84 -0.50 -4.04
C ASN A 240 17.60 0.25 -3.52
N LEU A 241 17.78 1.05 -2.46
CA LEU A 241 16.68 1.83 -1.88
C LEU A 241 16.85 3.31 -2.18
N HIS A 242 15.74 4.00 -2.47
CA HIS A 242 15.65 5.45 -2.41
C HIS A 242 14.72 5.84 -1.25
N ILE A 243 15.31 6.28 -0.15
CA ILE A 243 14.61 6.66 1.08
C ILE A 243 14.23 8.14 1.00
N LYS A 244 12.92 8.42 1.02
CA LYS A 244 12.31 9.75 1.01
C LYS A 244 12.04 10.25 2.45
N GLY A 245 13.07 10.16 3.29
CA GLY A 245 13.05 10.48 4.72
C GLY A 245 14.43 10.27 5.33
N ASP A 246 14.50 10.18 6.66
CA ASP A 246 15.75 9.95 7.37
C ASP A 246 16.09 8.45 7.44
N LEU A 247 17.39 8.13 7.47
CA LEU A 247 17.89 6.80 7.81
C LEU A 247 18.41 6.79 9.25
N ILE A 248 17.71 6.11 10.14
CA ILE A 248 17.99 6.04 11.58
C ILE A 248 18.64 4.70 11.91
N ILE A 249 19.82 4.73 12.51
CA ILE A 249 20.59 3.55 12.91
C ILE A 249 20.54 3.46 14.43
N LYS A 250 19.78 2.52 14.99
CA LYS A 250 19.69 2.36 16.45
C LYS A 250 20.94 1.69 17.01
N SER A 251 21.26 2.00 18.27
CA SER A 251 22.32 1.32 19.01
C SER A 251 22.11 -0.19 18.99
N GLY A 252 23.18 -0.97 18.77
CA GLY A 252 23.11 -2.42 18.66
C GLY A 252 22.92 -2.94 17.22
N SER A 253 22.85 -2.05 16.22
CA SER A 253 22.77 -2.41 14.80
C SER A 253 24.14 -2.63 14.15
N GLU A 254 25.06 -3.28 14.84
CA GLU A 254 26.42 -3.53 14.33
C GLU A 254 26.40 -4.38 13.05
N GLY A 255 27.37 -4.18 12.15
CA GLY A 255 27.49 -4.98 10.93
C GLY A 255 26.49 -4.63 9.81
N TYR A 256 25.74 -3.52 9.94
CA TYR A 256 24.84 -3.08 8.87
C TYR A 256 25.60 -2.71 7.58
N ARG A 257 24.93 -2.86 6.43
CA ARG A 257 25.48 -2.53 5.11
C ARG A 257 24.46 -1.75 4.30
N LEU A 258 24.92 -0.74 3.57
CA LEU A 258 24.13 0.00 2.60
C LEU A 258 24.74 -0.21 1.22
N ILE A 259 23.95 -0.72 0.27
CA ILE A 259 24.39 -1.01 -1.11
C ILE A 259 23.46 -0.24 -2.05
N ASP A 260 23.98 0.77 -2.76
CA ASP A 260 23.16 1.58 -3.68
C ASP A 260 21.90 2.17 -3.00
N VAL A 261 22.08 2.69 -1.78
CA VAL A 261 21.04 3.35 -1.00
C VAL A 261 21.21 4.87 -1.12
N VAL A 262 20.15 5.54 -1.57
CA VAL A 262 20.03 7.00 -1.62
C VAL A 262 19.09 7.44 -0.51
N VAL A 263 19.48 8.46 0.25
CA VAL A 263 18.67 9.06 1.33
C VAL A 263 18.48 10.54 1.01
N ASP A 264 17.22 10.99 0.93
CA ASP A 264 16.89 12.41 0.69
C ASP A 264 17.00 13.25 1.98
N GLY A 265 16.78 12.63 3.15
CA GLY A 265 16.97 13.22 4.48
C GLY A 265 18.36 12.96 5.07
N ASP A 266 18.44 12.93 6.40
CA ASP A 266 19.68 12.73 7.13
C ASP A 266 19.93 11.24 7.48
N THR A 267 21.20 10.86 7.62
CA THR A 267 21.57 9.58 8.26
C THR A 267 21.96 9.82 9.71
N ILE A 268 21.19 9.27 10.64
CA ILE A 268 21.29 9.49 12.08
C ILE A 268 21.76 8.18 12.75
N GLY A 269 22.74 8.24 13.65
CA GLY A 269 23.29 7.07 14.36
C GLY A 269 23.65 7.35 15.81
#